data_AF-A0A7S2VVI7-F1
#
_entry.id   AF-A0A7S2VVI7-F1
#
_cell.length_a   1.000
_cell.length_b   1.000
_cell.length_c   1.000
_cell.angle_alpha   90.00
_cell.angle_beta   90.00
_cell.angle_gamma   90.00
#
_symmetry.space_group_name_H-M   'P 1'
#
loop_
_entity.id
_entity.type
_entity.pdbx_description
1 polymer ?
#
loop_
_entity_poly.entity_id
_entity_poly.type
_entity_poly.pdbx_seq_one_letter_code
_entity_poly.pdbx_strand_id
1 'polypeptide(L)'
;DIGANMLAEVLEPFNAKVLWRAFVYNNAGMRDLDRAVQAFLTFKPIDGKFRDNVIVQVKNGPIDFQVREPVSPLFGGLRNTNVMIELQAAQEYTGQQVHMVGLTKMWRSYLDFDTYASGKNSTLARLLKRDVEGFNNTISGMAAVSNLGNYVNWTGHVMAGAN
;
A
#
# COMPACT_ATOMS: atom_id res chain seq x y z
N ASP A 1 3.29 13.48 9.34
CA ASP A 1 3.01 12.79 10.63
C ASP A 1 2.01 13.57 11.48
N ILE A 2 2.21 14.87 11.77
CA ILE A 2 1.35 15.67 12.67
C ILE A 2 -0.16 15.46 12.47
N GLY A 3 -0.64 15.58 11.22
CA GLY A 3 -2.07 15.40 10.92
C GLY A 3 -2.62 13.99 11.22
N ALA A 4 -1.83 12.96 10.94
CA ALA A 4 -2.20 11.57 11.24
C ALA A 4 -2.22 11.33 12.76
N ASN A 5 -1.21 11.86 13.47
CA ASN A 5 -1.08 11.70 14.92
C ASN A 5 -2.22 12.39 15.68
N MET A 6 -2.69 13.54 15.21
CA MET A 6 -3.85 14.23 15.79
C MET A 6 -5.11 13.35 15.74
N LEU A 7 -5.40 12.70 14.60
CA LEU A 7 -6.52 11.76 14.49
C LEU A 7 -6.29 10.52 15.37
N ALA A 8 -5.07 10.00 15.37
CA ALA A 8 -4.71 8.81 16.13
C ALA A 8 -4.90 9.01 17.64
N GLU A 9 -4.56 10.20 18.16
CA GLU A 9 -4.76 10.57 19.56
C GLU A 9 -6.22 10.54 19.98
N VAL A 10 -7.11 11.10 19.16
CA VAL A 10 -8.56 11.11 19.45
C VAL A 10 -9.16 9.70 19.40
N LEU A 11 -8.60 8.83 18.57
CA LEU A 11 -9.08 7.47 18.34
C LEU A 11 -8.50 6.41 19.30
N GLU A 12 -7.41 6.75 19.99
CA GLU A 12 -6.67 5.84 20.87
C GLU A 12 -7.52 5.21 21.99
N PRO A 13 -8.40 5.94 22.72
CA PRO A 13 -9.22 5.36 23.78
C PRO A 13 -10.20 4.28 23.29
N PHE A 14 -10.50 4.24 22.00
CA PHE A 14 -11.40 3.28 21.37
C PHE A 14 -10.66 2.10 20.73
N ASN A 15 -9.33 2.02 20.89
CA ASN A 15 -8.46 1.06 20.20
C ASN A 15 -8.59 1.11 18.66
N ALA A 16 -9.06 2.23 18.12
CA ALA A 16 -9.22 2.43 16.69
C ALA A 16 -7.88 2.76 16.02
N LYS A 17 -7.79 2.45 14.72
CA LYS A 17 -6.59 2.65 13.91
C LYS A 17 -6.83 3.72 12.85
N VAL A 18 -5.78 4.44 12.48
CA VAL A 18 -5.79 5.40 11.37
C VAL A 18 -5.07 4.79 10.18
N LEU A 19 -5.83 4.51 9.10
CA LEU A 19 -5.24 4.13 7.82
C LEU A 19 -4.88 5.40 7.05
N TRP A 20 -3.60 5.77 7.06
CA TRP A 20 -3.11 6.99 6.43
C TRP A 20 -2.51 6.67 5.05
N ARG A 21 -3.21 7.04 3.98
CA ARG A 21 -2.79 6.69 2.62
C ARG A 21 -1.52 7.45 2.21
N ALA A 22 -0.55 6.72 1.67
CA ALA A 22 0.70 7.25 1.12
C ALA A 22 0.61 7.62 -0.38
N PHE A 23 -0.59 7.59 -0.95
CA PHE A 23 -0.84 8.02 -2.32
C PHE A 23 -0.85 9.56 -2.40
N VAL A 24 0.35 10.15 -2.31
CA VAL A 24 0.59 11.61 -2.31
C VAL A 24 1.67 11.93 -3.34
N TYR A 25 1.42 12.92 -4.18
CA TYR A 25 2.33 13.42 -5.19
C TYR A 25 1.94 14.84 -5.61
N ASN A 26 2.82 15.52 -6.34
CA ASN A 26 2.68 16.86 -6.89
C ASN A 26 2.48 17.99 -5.85
N ASN A 27 3.10 17.86 -4.68
CA ASN A 27 3.13 18.93 -3.68
C ASN A 27 4.00 20.11 -4.14
N ALA A 28 3.76 21.31 -3.60
CA ALA A 28 4.35 22.57 -4.08
C ALA A 28 5.89 22.58 -4.21
N GLY A 29 6.62 21.74 -3.45
CA GLY A 29 8.08 21.60 -3.52
C GLY A 29 8.59 20.39 -4.30
N MET A 30 7.72 19.62 -4.97
CA MET A 30 8.09 18.36 -5.64
C MET A 30 7.60 18.29 -7.09
N ARG A 31 7.12 19.41 -7.64
CA ARG A 31 6.52 19.45 -8.98
C ARG A 31 7.49 19.06 -10.09
N ASP A 32 8.76 19.42 -9.93
CA ASP A 32 9.83 19.14 -10.90
C ASP A 32 10.51 17.78 -10.67
N LEU A 33 10.09 17.02 -9.65
CA LEU A 33 10.62 15.70 -9.34
C LEU A 33 9.77 14.60 -9.99
N ASP A 34 10.42 13.50 -10.37
CA ASP A 34 9.72 12.29 -10.85
C ASP A 34 8.62 11.86 -9.86
N ARG A 35 7.39 11.70 -10.36
CA ARG A 35 6.23 11.23 -9.57
C ARG A 35 6.56 9.98 -8.77
N ALA A 36 7.31 9.03 -9.35
CA ALA A 36 7.60 7.74 -8.73
C ALA A 36 8.39 7.85 -7.42
N VAL A 37 9.16 8.94 -7.22
CA VAL A 37 9.97 9.11 -6.01
C VAL A 37 9.25 9.88 -4.90
N GLN A 38 8.15 10.55 -5.22
CA GLN A 38 7.60 11.59 -4.33
C GLN A 38 7.01 11.01 -3.04
N ALA A 39 6.30 9.88 -3.11
CA ALA A 39 5.79 9.22 -1.92
C ALA A 39 6.93 8.78 -0.98
N PHE A 40 8.02 8.24 -1.53
CA PHE A 40 9.19 7.87 -0.75
C PHE A 40 9.81 9.09 -0.06
N LEU A 41 10.08 10.15 -0.81
CA LEU A 41 10.66 11.40 -0.29
C LEU A 41 9.75 12.10 0.73
N THR A 42 8.44 11.90 0.64
CA THR A 42 7.46 12.46 1.60
C THR A 42 7.48 11.71 2.93
N PHE A 43 7.47 10.38 2.90
CA PHE A 43 7.28 9.56 4.11
C PHE A 43 8.59 9.11 4.77
N LYS A 44 9.67 8.91 4.00
CA LYS A 44 10.93 8.44 4.58
C LYS A 44 11.51 9.37 5.66
N PRO A 45 11.48 10.71 5.53
CA PRO A 45 12.00 11.62 6.57
C PRO A 45 11.19 11.63 7.88
N ILE A 46 9.99 11.05 7.87
CA ILE A 46 9.09 10.97 9.04
C ILE A 46 8.87 9.53 9.52
N ASP A 47 9.71 8.60 9.07
CA ASP A 47 9.73 7.22 9.56
C ASP A 47 9.99 7.21 11.08
N GLY A 48 9.13 6.54 11.85
CA GLY A 48 9.19 6.50 13.33
C GLY A 48 8.54 7.69 14.04
N LYS A 49 7.95 8.65 13.31
CA LYS A 49 7.23 9.79 13.92
C LYS A 49 5.73 9.57 14.05
N PHE A 50 5.20 8.50 13.47
CA PHE A 50 3.78 8.16 13.56
C PHE A 50 3.47 7.48 14.90
N ARG A 51 2.30 7.75 15.48
CA ARG A 51 1.81 6.99 16.65
C ARG A 51 1.55 5.53 16.30
N ASP A 52 1.59 4.67 17.31
CA ASP A 52 1.48 3.20 17.18
C ASP A 52 0.16 2.72 16.55
N ASN A 53 -0.91 3.50 16.62
CA ASN A 53 -2.20 3.18 15.99
C ASN A 53 -2.38 3.81 14.59
N VAL A 54 -1.35 4.45 14.03
CA VAL A 54 -1.33 4.88 12.62
C VAL A 54 -0.68 3.78 11.78
N ILE A 55 -1.28 3.49 10.63
CA ILE A 55 -0.76 2.55 9.63
C ILE A 55 -0.69 3.28 8.29
N VAL A 56 0.51 3.35 7.71
CA VAL A 56 0.71 3.96 6.40
C VAL A 56 0.28 2.96 5.32
N GLN A 57 -0.79 3.29 4.59
CA GLN A 57 -1.35 2.45 3.52
C GLN A 57 -0.71 2.82 2.17
N VAL A 58 0.02 1.89 1.58
CA VAL A 58 0.87 2.11 0.40
C VAL A 58 0.39 1.24 -0.76
N LYS A 59 0.17 1.82 -1.95
CA LYS A 59 -0.14 1.04 -3.17
C LYS A 59 0.99 0.06 -3.49
N ASN A 60 0.68 -1.02 -4.22
CA ASN A 60 1.70 -2.00 -4.64
C ASN A 60 2.89 -1.38 -5.40
N GLY A 61 2.64 -0.32 -6.18
CA GLY A 61 3.68 0.43 -6.88
C GLY A 61 3.63 1.94 -6.61
N PRO A 62 4.63 2.69 -7.08
CA PRO A 62 4.79 4.11 -6.78
C PRO A 62 3.96 5.06 -7.65
N ILE A 63 3.26 4.55 -8.68
CA ILE A 63 2.45 5.37 -9.59
C ILE A 63 0.98 5.25 -9.23
N ASP A 64 0.25 4.29 -9.80
CA ASP A 64 -1.21 4.26 -9.74
C ASP A 64 -1.83 2.99 -10.34
N PHE A 65 -1.57 1.83 -9.75
CA PHE A 65 -2.22 0.56 -10.14
C PHE A 65 -2.13 0.21 -11.64
N GLN A 66 -1.10 0.68 -12.33
CA GLN A 66 -0.91 0.37 -13.74
C GLN A 66 -0.77 -1.15 -13.93
N VAL A 67 -1.00 -1.62 -15.17
CA VAL A 67 -0.94 -3.06 -15.52
C VAL A 67 0.33 -3.75 -15.01
N ARG A 68 1.43 -3.01 -14.93
CA ARG A 68 2.66 -3.42 -14.24
C ARG A 68 3.38 -2.20 -13.67
N GLU A 69 3.81 -2.31 -12.42
CA GLU A 69 4.69 -1.36 -11.76
C GLU A 69 5.81 -2.11 -11.02
N PRO A 70 6.94 -1.46 -10.67
CA PRO A 70 7.81 -1.97 -9.64
C PRO A 70 7.13 -1.91 -8.26
N VAL A 71 7.63 -2.65 -7.27
CA VAL A 71 7.19 -2.52 -5.88
C VAL A 71 7.50 -1.12 -5.35
N SER A 72 6.57 -0.52 -4.62
CA SER A 72 6.78 0.78 -3.99
C SER A 72 7.99 0.76 -3.04
N PRO A 73 8.99 1.67 -3.19
CA PRO A 73 10.18 1.71 -2.34
C PRO A 73 9.92 2.02 -0.86
N LEU A 74 8.70 2.44 -0.51
CA LEU A 74 8.29 2.59 0.88
C LEU A 74 8.30 1.25 1.64
N PHE A 75 8.06 0.14 0.93
CA PHE A 75 8.25 -1.19 1.48
C PHE A 75 9.75 -1.49 1.60
N GLY A 76 10.21 -1.73 2.82
CA GLY A 76 11.64 -1.82 3.14
C GLY A 76 12.29 -0.47 3.43
N GLY A 77 11.72 0.62 2.91
CA GLY A 77 12.12 1.99 3.20
C GLY A 77 11.70 2.46 4.59
N LEU A 78 10.47 2.18 5.03
CA LEU A 78 9.96 2.55 6.35
C LEU A 78 10.19 1.40 7.35
N ARG A 79 11.11 1.60 8.31
CA ARG A 79 11.49 0.57 9.28
C ARG A 79 10.80 0.72 10.62
N ASN A 80 10.43 1.95 10.99
CA ASN A 80 9.92 2.30 12.31
C ASN A 80 8.45 2.73 12.26
N THR A 81 7.75 2.39 11.18
CA THR A 81 6.38 2.82 10.93
C THR A 81 5.55 1.62 10.50
N ASN A 82 4.34 1.49 11.03
CA ASN A 82 3.39 0.49 10.57
C ASN A 82 3.02 0.71 9.11
N VAL A 83 3.08 -0.33 8.30
CA VAL A 83 2.78 -0.28 6.87
C VAL A 83 1.83 -1.38 6.46
N MET A 84 0.96 -1.08 5.51
CA MET A 84 0.10 -2.05 4.85
C MET A 84 0.07 -1.80 3.34
N ILE A 85 -0.22 -2.85 2.57
CA ILE A 85 -0.35 -2.74 1.11
C ILE A 85 -1.80 -2.43 0.71
N GLU A 86 -1.96 -1.54 -0.26
CA GLU A 86 -3.20 -1.28 -1.00
C GLU A 86 -3.07 -1.90 -2.40
N LEU A 87 -4.06 -2.70 -2.76
CA LEU A 87 -4.24 -3.31 -4.07
C LEU A 87 -5.53 -2.77 -4.71
N GLN A 88 -5.74 -3.03 -6.00
CA GLN A 88 -6.97 -2.64 -6.69
C GLN A 88 -7.61 -3.89 -7.29
N ALA A 89 -8.81 -4.26 -6.80
CA ALA A 89 -9.62 -5.29 -7.43
C ALA A 89 -10.48 -4.69 -8.55
N ALA A 90 -10.96 -3.46 -8.37
CA ALA A 90 -11.56 -2.67 -9.45
C ALA A 90 -10.54 -2.53 -10.59
N GLN A 91 -10.95 -2.84 -11.82
CA GLN A 91 -10.01 -2.97 -12.92
C GLN A 91 -9.76 -1.64 -13.65
N GLU A 92 -9.59 -0.52 -12.95
CA GLU A 92 -9.48 0.84 -13.54
C GLU A 92 -8.51 0.89 -14.74
N TYR A 93 -7.28 0.42 -14.53
CA TYR A 93 -6.24 0.35 -15.56
C TYR A 93 -5.99 -1.06 -16.10
N THR A 94 -6.78 -2.05 -15.65
CA THR A 94 -6.68 -3.45 -16.07
C THR A 94 -7.92 -3.92 -16.81
N GLY A 95 -8.58 -3.00 -17.53
CA GLY A 95 -9.62 -3.32 -18.51
C GLY A 95 -11.06 -3.18 -18.03
N GLN A 96 -11.30 -2.50 -16.91
CA GLN A 96 -12.58 -1.98 -16.43
C GLN A 96 -13.71 -3.01 -16.33
N GLN A 97 -13.36 -4.26 -16.03
CA GLN A 97 -14.30 -5.39 -16.06
C GLN A 97 -14.99 -5.57 -17.43
N VAL A 98 -14.38 -5.08 -18.51
CA VAL A 98 -14.70 -5.45 -19.89
C VAL A 98 -13.74 -6.56 -20.34
N HIS A 99 -12.47 -6.44 -19.98
CA HIS A 99 -11.46 -7.46 -20.24
C HIS A 99 -11.35 -8.44 -19.06
N MET A 100 -11.24 -9.73 -19.37
CA MET A 100 -10.95 -10.77 -18.39
C MET A 100 -9.49 -10.71 -17.95
N VAL A 101 -9.23 -10.23 -16.72
CA VAL A 101 -7.88 -10.14 -16.14
C VAL A 101 -7.87 -10.79 -14.76
N GLY A 102 -6.98 -11.77 -14.56
CA GLY A 102 -6.75 -12.40 -13.26
C GLY A 102 -5.65 -11.69 -12.47
N LEU A 103 -6.04 -10.97 -11.41
CA LEU A 103 -5.16 -10.10 -10.62
C LEU A 103 -4.36 -10.86 -9.56
N THR A 104 -4.80 -12.05 -9.15
CA THR A 104 -4.15 -12.86 -8.11
C THR A 104 -2.68 -13.17 -8.40
N LYS A 105 -2.33 -13.47 -9.67
CA LYS A 105 -0.93 -13.69 -10.08
C LYS A 105 -0.11 -12.41 -10.01
N MET A 106 -0.69 -11.27 -10.37
CA MET A 106 -0.04 -9.96 -10.26
C MET A 106 0.24 -9.62 -8.80
N TRP A 107 -0.75 -9.78 -7.91
CA TRP A 107 -0.60 -9.53 -6.48
C TRP A 107 0.46 -10.45 -5.86
N ARG A 108 0.46 -11.74 -6.22
CA ARG A 108 1.51 -12.66 -5.80
C ARG A 108 2.90 -12.19 -6.22
N SER A 109 3.07 -11.67 -7.43
CA SER A 109 4.38 -11.16 -7.88
C SER A 109 4.89 -9.99 -7.04
N TYR A 110 4.01 -9.14 -6.52
CA TYR A 110 4.39 -8.09 -5.58
C TYR A 110 4.74 -8.67 -4.21
N LEU A 111 3.92 -9.61 -3.69
CA LEU A 111 4.15 -10.24 -2.40
C LEU A 111 5.46 -11.05 -2.35
N ASP A 112 5.80 -11.73 -3.44
CA ASP A 112 7.00 -12.56 -3.57
C ASP A 112 8.26 -11.72 -3.89
N PHE A 113 8.13 -10.42 -4.16
CA PHE A 113 9.27 -9.55 -4.47
C PHE A 113 10.20 -9.38 -3.27
N ASP A 114 11.48 -9.75 -3.44
CA ASP A 114 12.53 -9.54 -2.45
C ASP A 114 13.01 -8.09 -2.46
N THR A 115 12.76 -7.35 -1.39
CA THR A 115 13.17 -5.95 -1.25
C THR A 115 14.65 -5.80 -0.88
N TYR A 116 15.29 -6.88 -0.43
CA TYR A 116 16.63 -6.86 0.16
C TYR A 116 16.78 -5.92 1.37
N ALA A 117 15.68 -5.47 1.97
CA ALA A 117 15.72 -4.44 3.00
C ALA A 117 16.48 -4.87 4.26
N SER A 118 16.47 -6.16 4.61
CA SER A 118 17.36 -6.73 5.64
C SER A 118 18.19 -7.88 5.06
N GLY A 119 18.78 -7.64 3.89
CA GLY A 119 19.47 -8.67 3.12
C GLY A 119 18.50 -9.58 2.36
N LYS A 120 19.05 -10.62 1.74
CA LYS A 120 18.28 -11.57 0.92
C LYS A 120 17.12 -12.18 1.72
N ASN A 121 16.04 -12.51 1.01
CA ASN A 121 14.80 -13.07 1.54
C ASN A 121 13.97 -12.07 2.35
N SER A 122 14.09 -10.77 2.09
CA SER A 122 13.26 -9.72 2.69
C SER A 122 12.04 -9.44 1.82
N THR A 123 11.22 -10.47 1.55
CA THR A 123 10.08 -10.31 0.63
C THR A 123 9.01 -9.39 1.19
N LEU A 124 8.22 -8.76 0.30
CA LEU A 124 7.09 -7.92 0.71
C LEU A 124 6.11 -8.70 1.61
N ALA A 125 5.83 -9.96 1.31
CA ALA A 125 5.02 -10.82 2.17
C ALA A 125 5.61 -10.98 3.57
N ARG A 126 6.92 -11.15 3.72
CA ARG A 126 7.58 -11.26 5.03
C ARG A 126 7.58 -9.93 5.78
N LEU A 127 7.80 -8.81 5.08
CA LEU A 127 7.66 -7.47 5.67
C LEU A 127 6.24 -7.24 6.21
N LEU A 128 5.21 -7.59 5.42
CA LEU A 128 3.80 -7.49 5.85
C LEU A 128 3.45 -8.49 6.95
N LYS A 129 4.10 -9.66 7.03
CA LYS A 129 3.95 -10.60 8.15
C LYS A 129 4.70 -10.15 9.41
N ARG A 130 5.57 -9.14 9.31
CA ARG A 130 6.49 -8.68 10.38
C ARG A 130 7.51 -9.75 10.75
N ASP A 131 8.00 -10.48 9.75
CA ASP A 131 8.97 -11.59 9.87
C ASP A 131 10.34 -11.20 9.27
N VAL A 132 10.75 -9.95 9.43
CA VAL A 132 12.04 -9.44 8.95
C VAL A 132 12.68 -8.63 10.06
N GLU A 133 13.94 -8.94 10.38
CA GLU A 133 14.70 -8.25 11.43
C GLU A 133 14.96 -6.78 11.08
N GLY A 134 15.11 -5.94 12.11
CA GLY A 134 15.38 -4.51 11.93
C GLY A 134 14.18 -3.69 11.44
N PHE A 135 12.96 -4.20 11.65
CA PHE A 135 11.69 -3.49 11.48
C PHE A 135 10.94 -3.50 12.81
N ASN A 136 10.43 -2.33 13.20
CA ASN A 136 9.74 -2.10 14.48
C ASN A 136 8.22 -1.91 14.28
N ASN A 137 7.66 -2.33 13.14
CA ASN A 137 6.22 -2.26 12.89
C ASN A 137 5.47 -3.29 13.75
N THR A 138 4.46 -2.83 14.48
CA THR A 138 3.62 -3.63 15.36
C THR A 138 2.28 -3.99 14.71
N ILE A 139 1.88 -3.28 13.66
CA ILE A 139 0.64 -3.51 12.91
C ILE A 139 0.92 -3.45 11.40
N SER A 140 0.28 -4.34 10.65
CA SER A 140 0.36 -4.41 9.20
C SER A 140 -0.91 -5.04 8.63
N GLY A 141 -1.04 -5.05 7.30
CA GLY A 141 -2.19 -5.69 6.66
C GLY A 141 -2.19 -5.54 5.14
N MET A 142 -3.35 -5.82 4.56
CA MET A 142 -3.63 -5.64 3.15
C MET A 142 -5.03 -5.06 2.98
N ALA A 143 -5.21 -4.17 2.02
CA ALA A 143 -6.50 -3.66 1.59
C ALA A 143 -6.61 -3.79 0.06
N ALA A 144 -7.83 -3.94 -0.44
CA ALA A 144 -8.12 -3.90 -1.86
C ALA A 144 -9.28 -2.93 -2.15
N VAL A 145 -9.12 -2.09 -3.16
CA VAL A 145 -10.24 -1.27 -3.68
C VAL A 145 -11.25 -2.21 -4.35
N SER A 146 -12.47 -2.23 -3.80
CA SER A 146 -13.54 -3.16 -4.19
C SER A 146 -13.92 -3.06 -5.67
N ASN A 147 -14.20 -4.20 -6.31
CA ASN A 147 -14.78 -4.30 -7.66
C ASN A 147 -16.30 -4.57 -7.66
N LEU A 148 -16.95 -4.53 -6.49
CA LEU A 148 -18.38 -4.78 -6.37
C LEU A 148 -19.21 -3.53 -6.70
N GLY A 149 -20.36 -3.75 -7.30
CA GLY A 149 -21.40 -2.74 -7.57
C GLY A 149 -22.79 -3.40 -7.58
N ASN A 150 -23.81 -2.69 -8.10
CA ASN A 150 -25.20 -3.19 -8.09
C ASN A 150 -25.57 -4.11 -9.27
N TYR A 151 -24.60 -4.55 -10.06
CA TYR A 151 -24.84 -5.51 -11.15
C TYR A 151 -25.41 -6.82 -10.60
N VAL A 152 -26.19 -7.55 -11.40
CA VAL A 152 -26.75 -8.86 -10.99
C VAL A 152 -25.66 -9.85 -10.57
N ASN A 153 -24.49 -9.79 -11.21
CA ASN A 153 -23.32 -10.58 -10.87
C ASN A 153 -22.32 -9.85 -9.94
N TRP A 154 -22.68 -8.69 -9.41
CA TRP A 154 -21.91 -7.79 -8.54
C TRP A 154 -20.69 -7.13 -9.19
N THR A 155 -19.93 -7.84 -10.03
CA THR A 155 -18.62 -7.39 -10.52
C THR A 155 -18.61 -6.87 -11.96
N GLY A 156 -19.75 -6.90 -12.66
CA GLY A 156 -19.86 -6.54 -14.08
C GLY A 156 -19.41 -7.69 -14.98
N HIS A 157 -18.13 -8.09 -14.92
CA HIS A 157 -17.62 -9.30 -15.57
C HIS A 157 -17.72 -10.51 -14.65
N VAL A 158 -18.35 -11.61 -15.08
CA VAL A 158 -18.53 -12.81 -14.23
C VAL A 158 -17.20 -13.34 -13.67
N MET A 159 -16.16 -13.42 -14.51
CA MET A 159 -14.84 -13.88 -14.09
C MET A 159 -14.11 -12.91 -13.15
N ALA A 160 -14.53 -11.64 -13.03
CA ALA A 160 -13.91 -10.70 -12.11
C ALA A 160 -14.25 -11.01 -10.64
N GLY A 161 -15.25 -11.85 -10.36
CA GLY A 161 -15.51 -12.36 -9.01
C GLY A 161 -14.40 -13.28 -8.46
N ALA A 162 -13.45 -13.70 -9.30
CA ALA A 162 -12.27 -14.47 -8.88
C ALA A 162 -11.10 -13.58 -8.41
N ASN A 163 -11.19 -12.26 -8.60
CA ASN A 163 -10.23 -11.27 -8.10
C ASN A 163 -10.62 -10.83 -6.69
#